data_AF-G9BAI3-F1
#
_entry.id   AF-G9BAI3-F1
#
_cell.length_a   1.000
_cell.length_b   1.000
_cell.length_c   1.000
_cell.angle_alpha   90.00
_cell.angle_beta   90.00
_cell.angle_gamma   90.00
#
_symmetry.space_group_name_H-M   'P 1'
#
loop_
_entity.id
_entity.type
_entity.pdbx_description
1 polymer ?
#
loop_
_entity_poly.entity_id
_entity_poly.type
_entity_poly.pdbx_seq_one_letter_code
_entity_poly.pdbx_strand_id
1 'polypeptide(L)'
;PYIISMATAPSDVLAVELLQRECKVRNPLPVVPLFERLADLQNAPASVERLFSIDWYLKRIAGKQQIMVGYSDSGKDAGRLSAAWQLYQAQEEVAKVAKKYDVQLTFSHGRGGTVGRGGGPTHLAILSQPPDTINGSLRVTIQGEVIEHSFGEEHLCFRTLQRFTAATLEHGMHPPISPKPEWRKLMDDMAVVATDAYRSVVVKEPRFVEYFRS
;
A
#
# COMPACT_ATOMS: atom_id res chain seq x y z
N PRO A 1 4.44 0.72 15.26
CA PRO A 1 3.36 1.61 14.75
C PRO A 1 2.00 1.06 15.18
N TYR A 2 0.99 1.90 15.25
CA TYR A 2 -0.41 1.50 15.41
C TYR A 2 -1.07 1.55 14.03
N ILE A 3 -1.49 0.40 13.49
CA ILE A 3 -2.10 0.30 12.15
C ILE A 3 -3.61 0.35 12.30
N ILE A 4 -4.27 1.21 11.52
CA ILE A 4 -5.72 1.33 11.48
C ILE A 4 -6.23 0.64 10.22
N SER A 5 -6.71 -0.59 10.38
CA SER A 5 -7.48 -1.28 9.32
C SER A 5 -8.75 -0.50 8.98
N MET A 6 -9.21 -0.62 7.73
CA MET A 6 -10.39 0.04 7.20
C MET A 6 -10.36 1.56 7.39
N ALA A 7 -9.18 2.18 7.24
CA ALA A 7 -9.05 3.63 7.31
C ALA A 7 -9.72 4.26 6.08
N THR A 8 -10.56 5.26 6.30
CA THR A 8 -11.35 5.93 5.26
C THR A 8 -11.16 7.44 5.25
N ALA A 9 -10.85 8.03 6.41
CA ALA A 9 -10.84 9.48 6.59
C ALA A 9 -9.74 9.94 7.56
N PRO A 10 -9.37 11.24 7.53
CA PRO A 10 -8.44 11.83 8.49
C PRO A 10 -8.85 11.62 9.95
N SER A 11 -10.15 11.60 10.24
CA SER A 11 -10.68 11.39 11.58
C SER A 11 -10.26 10.05 12.19
N ASP A 12 -10.08 9.01 11.37
CA ASP A 12 -9.70 7.68 11.86
C ASP A 12 -8.30 7.72 12.49
N VAL A 13 -7.38 8.43 11.83
CA VAL A 13 -6.01 8.68 12.32
C VAL A 13 -6.03 9.54 13.58
N LEU A 14 -6.77 10.66 13.56
CA LEU A 14 -6.84 11.60 14.69
C LEU A 14 -7.52 10.98 15.91
N ALA A 15 -8.48 10.08 15.73
CA ALA A 15 -9.13 9.36 16.82
C ALA A 15 -8.14 8.49 17.59
N VAL A 16 -7.26 7.76 16.90
CA VAL A 16 -6.22 6.97 17.56
C VAL A 16 -5.18 7.87 18.24
N GLU A 17 -4.77 8.98 17.62
CA GLU A 17 -3.88 9.94 18.27
C GLU A 17 -4.49 10.49 19.58
N LEU A 18 -5.79 10.82 19.58
CA LEU A 18 -6.51 11.24 20.77
C LEU A 18 -6.54 10.13 21.83
N LEU A 19 -6.90 8.90 21.45
CA LEU A 19 -6.96 7.78 22.39
C LEU A 19 -5.60 7.46 23.00
N GLN A 20 -4.50 7.52 22.22
CA GLN A 20 -3.16 7.36 22.77
C GLN A 20 -2.85 8.42 23.84
N ARG A 21 -3.26 9.67 23.62
CA ARG A 21 -3.11 10.75 24.61
C ARG A 21 -3.94 10.50 25.86
N GLU A 22 -5.22 10.20 25.73
CA GLU A 22 -6.14 10.00 26.86
C GLU A 22 -5.76 8.74 27.68
N CYS A 23 -5.24 7.71 27.03
CA CYS A 23 -4.66 6.53 27.68
C CYS A 23 -3.25 6.79 28.25
N LYS A 24 -2.77 8.04 28.24
CA LYS A 24 -1.49 8.48 28.82
C LYS A 24 -0.27 7.75 28.24
N VAL A 25 -0.31 7.39 26.96
CA VAL A 25 0.85 6.84 26.25
C VAL A 25 1.90 7.94 26.12
N ARG A 26 2.94 7.92 26.97
CA ARG A 26 3.97 8.97 27.04
C ARG A 26 4.73 9.18 25.73
N ASN A 27 4.97 8.08 25.01
CA ASN A 27 5.60 8.06 23.69
C ASN A 27 4.62 7.44 22.70
N PRO A 28 3.67 8.21 22.15
CA PRO A 28 2.64 7.67 21.28
C PRO A 28 3.24 7.02 20.03
N LEU A 29 2.72 5.88 19.63
CA LEU A 29 3.18 5.16 18.45
C LEU A 29 2.85 5.97 17.18
N PRO A 30 3.64 5.83 16.10
CA PRO A 30 3.26 6.31 14.78
C PRO A 30 1.96 5.65 14.33
N VAL A 31 0.95 6.44 13.98
CA VAL A 31 -0.34 5.98 13.50
C VAL A 31 -0.30 5.81 11.98
N VAL A 32 -0.72 4.65 11.50
CA VAL A 32 -0.59 4.23 10.10
C VAL A 32 -1.97 3.87 9.56
N PRO A 33 -2.57 4.67 8.66
CA PRO A 33 -3.79 4.28 7.98
C PRO A 33 -3.49 3.13 7.01
N LEU A 34 -4.36 2.12 7.01
CA LEU A 34 -4.39 1.04 6.03
C LEU A 34 -5.62 1.24 5.13
N PHE A 35 -5.37 1.59 3.87
CA PHE A 35 -6.40 1.75 2.85
C PHE A 35 -6.63 0.41 2.12
N GLU A 36 -7.86 -0.10 2.18
CA GLU A 36 -8.18 -1.49 1.81
C GLU A 36 -9.24 -1.64 0.71
N ARG A 37 -10.12 -0.66 0.50
CA ARG A 37 -11.10 -0.70 -0.60
C ARG A 37 -10.69 0.23 -1.72
N LEU A 38 -11.25 0.02 -2.90
CA LEU A 38 -10.96 0.83 -4.08
C LEU A 38 -11.26 2.32 -3.83
N ALA A 39 -12.41 2.62 -3.22
CA ALA A 39 -12.79 3.98 -2.87
C ALA A 39 -11.87 4.61 -1.81
N ASP A 40 -11.37 3.82 -0.87
CA ASP A 40 -10.46 4.31 0.18
C ASP A 40 -9.09 4.66 -0.43
N LEU A 41 -8.60 3.85 -1.39
CA LEU A 41 -7.38 4.14 -2.14
C LEU A 41 -7.52 5.38 -3.05
N GLN A 42 -8.69 5.58 -3.66
CA GLN A 42 -8.99 6.79 -4.46
C GLN A 42 -8.97 8.06 -3.60
N ASN A 43 -9.49 7.96 -2.37
CA ASN A 43 -9.54 9.08 -1.43
C ASN A 43 -8.25 9.26 -0.61
N ALA A 44 -7.33 8.30 -0.64
CA ALA A 44 -6.11 8.33 0.17
C ALA A 44 -5.28 9.61 -0.02
N PRO A 45 -5.02 10.13 -1.24
CA PRO A 45 -4.26 11.37 -1.42
C PRO A 45 -4.91 12.57 -0.73
N ALA A 46 -6.23 12.72 -0.87
CA ALA A 46 -6.99 13.81 -0.26
C ALA A 46 -7.02 13.70 1.28
N SER A 47 -7.18 12.49 1.81
CA SER A 47 -7.14 12.24 3.26
C SER A 47 -5.76 12.56 3.85
N VAL A 48 -4.69 12.16 3.16
CA VAL A 48 -3.31 12.43 3.59
C VAL A 48 -2.98 13.92 3.51
N GLU A 49 -3.37 14.59 2.41
CA GLU A 49 -3.18 16.02 2.27
C GLU A 49 -3.92 16.80 3.37
N ARG A 50 -5.16 16.38 3.69
CA ARG A 50 -5.91 17.00 4.77
C ARG A 50 -5.22 16.81 6.11
N LEU A 51 -4.66 15.63 6.40
CA LEU A 51 -3.87 15.40 7.62
C LEU A 51 -2.63 16.32 7.67
N PHE A 52 -1.89 16.42 6.58
CA PHE A 52 -0.68 17.26 6.52
C PHE A 52 -0.99 18.76 6.59
N SER A 53 -2.19 19.19 6.19
CA SER A 53 -2.66 20.57 6.35
C SER A 53 -2.98 20.96 7.80
N ILE A 54 -2.97 20.01 8.75
CA ILE A 54 -3.23 20.29 10.17
C ILE A 54 -1.89 20.48 10.88
N ASP A 55 -1.58 21.72 11.28
CA ASP A 55 -0.33 22.09 11.95
C ASP A 55 0.03 21.20 13.15
N TRP A 56 -0.97 20.83 13.95
CA TRP A 56 -0.77 19.93 15.09
C TRP A 56 -0.27 18.56 14.64
N TYR A 57 -0.88 18.00 13.59
CA TYR A 57 -0.52 16.68 13.08
C TYR A 57 0.85 16.70 12.41
N LEU A 58 1.13 17.72 11.60
CA LEU A 58 2.43 17.85 10.93
C LEU A 58 3.59 17.95 11.94
N LYS A 59 3.41 18.70 13.03
CA LYS A 59 4.36 18.73 14.16
C LYS A 59 4.46 17.38 14.86
N ARG A 60 3.33 16.71 15.07
CA ARG A 60 3.24 15.40 15.76
C ARG A 60 3.98 14.29 15.03
N ILE A 61 3.97 14.28 13.70
CA ILE A 61 4.66 13.26 12.88
C ILE A 61 6.14 13.58 12.62
N ALA A 62 6.61 14.79 12.95
CA ALA A 62 8.00 15.22 12.83
C ALA A 62 8.64 14.88 11.47
N GLY A 63 7.91 15.19 10.39
CA GLY A 63 8.38 15.00 9.01
C GLY A 63 8.38 13.54 8.52
N LYS A 64 7.78 12.58 9.24
CA LYS A 64 7.73 11.16 8.82
C LYS A 64 6.32 10.60 8.89
N GLN A 65 5.80 10.13 7.75
CA GLN A 65 4.52 9.43 7.69
C GLN A 65 4.70 8.03 7.11
N GLN A 66 4.04 7.05 7.72
CA GLN A 66 3.94 5.72 7.14
C GLN A 66 2.48 5.45 6.74
N ILE A 67 2.26 4.86 5.57
CA ILE A 67 0.94 4.45 5.07
C ILE A 67 1.00 2.98 4.71
N MET A 68 -0.04 2.22 5.05
CA MET A 68 -0.12 0.81 4.67
C MET A 68 -1.10 0.63 3.50
N VAL A 69 -0.73 -0.24 2.56
CA VAL A 69 -1.55 -0.56 1.40
C VAL A 69 -1.94 -2.05 1.39
N GLY A 70 -3.24 -2.32 1.26
CA GLY A 70 -3.81 -3.68 1.31
C GLY A 70 -4.08 -4.26 -0.07
N TYR A 71 -3.20 -5.14 -0.57
CA TYR A 71 -3.35 -5.75 -1.90
C TYR A 71 -4.47 -6.79 -1.98
N SER A 72 -4.51 -7.72 -1.01
CA SER A 72 -5.54 -8.77 -0.97
C SER A 72 -6.93 -8.18 -0.78
N ASP A 73 -7.06 -7.24 0.16
CA ASP A 73 -8.35 -6.65 0.53
C ASP A 73 -8.90 -5.78 -0.60
N SER A 74 -8.05 -4.99 -1.26
CA SER A 74 -8.45 -4.22 -2.46
C SER A 74 -8.84 -5.15 -3.61
N GLY A 75 -8.11 -6.26 -3.77
CA GLY A 75 -8.43 -7.29 -4.76
C GLY A 75 -9.76 -7.99 -4.49
N LYS A 76 -10.12 -8.19 -3.21
CA LYS A 76 -11.41 -8.74 -2.78
C LYS A 76 -12.58 -7.77 -3.01
N ASP A 77 -12.32 -6.46 -2.97
CA ASP A 77 -13.34 -5.45 -3.22
C ASP A 77 -13.65 -5.25 -4.72
N ALA A 78 -12.62 -5.16 -5.55
CA ALA A 78 -12.75 -4.68 -6.93
C ALA A 78 -12.08 -5.54 -8.01
N GLY A 79 -11.57 -6.71 -7.65
CA GLY A 79 -10.78 -7.55 -8.54
C GLY A 79 -9.30 -7.13 -8.60
N ARG A 80 -8.42 -8.09 -8.92
CA ARG A 80 -6.97 -7.92 -8.77
C ARG A 80 -6.37 -6.85 -9.69
N LEU A 81 -6.83 -6.76 -10.94
CA LEU A 81 -6.31 -5.80 -11.92
C LEU A 81 -6.58 -4.36 -11.48
N SER A 82 -7.84 -4.05 -11.20
CA SER A 82 -8.28 -2.72 -10.78
C SER A 82 -7.66 -2.30 -9.46
N ALA A 83 -7.55 -3.23 -8.51
CA ALA A 83 -6.84 -2.99 -7.25
C ALA A 83 -5.36 -2.64 -7.48
N ALA A 84 -4.65 -3.39 -8.34
CA ALA A 84 -3.24 -3.13 -8.63
C ALA A 84 -3.03 -1.76 -9.32
N TRP A 85 -3.91 -1.41 -10.26
CA TRP A 85 -3.85 -0.11 -10.94
C TRP A 85 -4.14 1.06 -10.00
N GLN A 86 -5.19 0.94 -9.19
CA GLN A 86 -5.54 1.97 -8.21
C GLN A 86 -4.45 2.13 -7.14
N LEU A 87 -3.80 1.04 -6.73
CA LEU A 87 -2.66 1.08 -5.81
C LEU A 87 -1.46 1.81 -6.41
N TYR A 88 -1.20 1.64 -7.71
CA TYR A 88 -0.14 2.37 -8.40
C TYR A 88 -0.44 3.88 -8.39
N GLN A 89 -1.64 4.27 -8.84
CA GLN A 89 -2.07 5.67 -8.88
C GLN A 89 -2.09 6.31 -7.49
N ALA A 90 -2.63 5.62 -6.48
CA ALA A 90 -2.69 6.14 -5.11
C ALA A 90 -1.28 6.40 -4.55
N GLN A 91 -0.32 5.50 -4.78
CA GLN A 91 1.05 5.69 -4.33
C GLN A 91 1.73 6.88 -5.02
N GLU A 92 1.52 7.08 -6.34
CA GLU A 92 2.02 8.25 -7.05
C GLU A 92 1.47 9.56 -6.48
N GLU A 93 0.16 9.65 -6.29
CA GLU A 93 -0.46 10.89 -5.82
C GLU A 93 -0.13 11.19 -4.35
N VAL A 94 -0.11 10.17 -3.49
CA VAL A 94 0.32 10.33 -2.10
C VAL A 94 1.80 10.74 -2.00
N ALA A 95 2.68 10.21 -2.85
CA ALA A 95 4.08 10.63 -2.89
C ALA A 95 4.23 12.11 -3.30
N LYS A 96 3.44 12.58 -4.27
CA LYS A 96 3.40 14.01 -4.65
C LYS A 96 2.94 14.89 -3.48
N VAL A 97 1.89 14.47 -2.76
CA VAL A 97 1.41 15.16 -1.56
C VAL A 97 2.50 15.20 -0.49
N ALA A 98 3.15 14.07 -0.19
CA ALA A 98 4.22 14.04 0.81
C ALA A 98 5.37 14.98 0.45
N LYS A 99 5.78 15.02 -0.82
CA LYS A 99 6.80 15.96 -1.32
C LYS A 99 6.38 17.43 -1.17
N LYS A 100 5.11 17.76 -1.41
CA LYS A 100 4.57 19.12 -1.23
C LYS A 100 4.69 19.62 0.22
N TYR A 101 4.58 18.72 1.19
CA TYR A 101 4.62 19.06 2.63
C TYR A 101 5.98 18.71 3.30
N ASP A 102 7.01 18.35 2.52
CA ASP A 102 8.32 17.92 3.02
C ASP A 102 8.24 16.78 4.06
N VAL A 103 7.38 15.80 3.79
CA VAL A 103 7.20 14.62 4.64
C VAL A 103 7.89 13.42 3.99
N GLN A 104 8.80 12.79 4.74
CA GLN A 104 9.37 11.50 4.37
C GLN A 104 8.29 10.42 4.50
N LEU A 105 7.88 9.88 3.35
CA LEU A 105 6.86 8.84 3.26
C LEU A 105 7.49 7.44 3.23
N THR A 106 6.89 6.51 3.97
CA THR A 106 7.19 5.08 3.87
C THR A 106 5.91 4.31 3.57
N PHE A 107 5.85 3.61 2.43
CA PHE A 107 4.80 2.63 2.19
C PHE A 107 5.10 1.31 2.90
N SER A 108 4.10 0.79 3.61
CA SER A 108 4.11 -0.55 4.17
C SER A 108 3.23 -1.45 3.32
N HIS A 109 3.88 -2.36 2.60
CA HIS A 109 3.23 -3.25 1.66
C HIS A 109 2.63 -4.44 2.41
N GLY A 110 1.29 -4.49 2.45
CA GLY A 110 0.54 -5.55 3.09
C GLY A 110 0.57 -6.88 2.35
N ARG A 111 -0.19 -7.83 2.89
CA ARG A 111 -0.29 -9.19 2.37
C ARG A 111 -0.85 -9.22 0.94
N GLY A 112 -0.37 -10.18 0.14
CA GLY A 112 -0.96 -10.48 -1.16
C GLY A 112 -0.39 -9.68 -2.33
N GLY A 113 0.49 -8.71 -2.09
CA GLY A 113 1.21 -7.98 -3.15
C GLY A 113 2.24 -8.86 -3.86
N THR A 114 2.63 -8.47 -5.07
CA THR A 114 3.76 -9.10 -5.80
C THR A 114 5.06 -9.02 -4.99
N VAL A 115 5.21 -7.97 -4.16
CA VAL A 115 6.37 -7.76 -3.28
C VAL A 115 6.45 -8.81 -2.15
N GLY A 116 5.31 -9.22 -1.57
CA GLY A 116 5.28 -10.08 -0.37
C GLY A 116 4.99 -11.56 -0.59
N ARG A 117 4.60 -11.97 -1.81
CA ARG A 117 4.21 -13.36 -2.12
C ARG A 117 5.23 -14.17 -2.93
N GLY A 118 6.27 -13.55 -3.48
CA GLY A 118 7.13 -14.24 -4.45
C GLY A 118 6.39 -14.71 -5.72
N GLY A 119 5.20 -14.16 -6.02
CA GLY A 119 4.41 -14.48 -7.23
C GLY A 119 5.06 -14.03 -8.55
N GLY A 120 6.19 -13.34 -8.43
CA GLY A 120 7.22 -13.09 -9.44
C GLY A 120 8.52 -12.74 -8.67
N PRO A 121 9.63 -12.45 -9.36
CA PRO A 121 10.87 -12.08 -8.68
C PRO A 121 10.65 -10.83 -7.80
N THR A 122 10.66 -10.98 -6.47
CA THR A 122 10.45 -9.87 -5.51
C THR A 122 11.33 -8.66 -5.81
N HIS A 123 12.55 -8.91 -6.32
CA HIS A 123 13.46 -7.88 -6.78
C HIS A 123 12.82 -6.96 -7.85
N LEU A 124 12.26 -7.55 -8.92
CA LEU A 124 11.61 -6.80 -9.99
C LEU A 124 10.31 -6.12 -9.51
N ALA A 125 9.58 -6.74 -8.58
CA ALA A 125 8.36 -6.15 -8.01
C ALA A 125 8.64 -4.87 -7.18
N ILE A 126 9.82 -4.77 -6.57
CA ILE A 126 10.29 -3.55 -5.89
C ILE A 126 10.69 -2.51 -6.93
N LEU A 127 11.46 -2.90 -7.96
CA LEU A 127 11.89 -2.01 -9.04
C LEU A 127 10.72 -1.44 -9.86
N SER A 128 9.56 -2.10 -9.88
CA SER A 128 8.37 -1.64 -10.59
C SER A 128 7.44 -0.74 -9.77
N GLN A 129 7.74 -0.45 -8.50
CA GLN A 129 6.97 0.53 -7.72
C GLN A 129 7.05 1.91 -8.40
N PRO A 130 6.02 2.77 -8.23
CA PRO A 130 6.08 4.10 -8.84
C PRO A 130 7.32 4.89 -8.41
N PRO A 131 7.85 5.79 -9.26
CA PRO A 131 8.99 6.64 -8.89
C PRO A 131 8.75 7.40 -7.58
N ASP A 132 9.83 7.69 -6.84
CA ASP A 132 9.82 8.44 -5.58
C ASP A 132 8.96 7.82 -4.44
N THR A 133 8.57 6.55 -4.51
CA THR A 133 7.75 5.88 -3.47
C THR A 133 8.54 5.10 -2.42
N ILE A 134 9.80 4.74 -2.68
CA ILE A 134 10.63 3.95 -1.77
C ILE A 134 11.64 4.82 -1.01
N ASN A 135 12.42 5.64 -1.72
CA ASN A 135 13.36 6.63 -1.16
C ASN A 135 14.19 6.10 0.03
N GLY A 136 14.74 4.88 -0.12
CA GLY A 136 15.57 4.22 0.89
C GLY A 136 14.81 3.63 2.09
N SER A 137 13.48 3.66 2.10
CA SER A 137 12.65 3.12 3.18
C SER A 137 11.60 2.14 2.64
N LEU A 138 11.90 0.85 2.75
CA LEU A 138 11.00 -0.23 2.36
C LEU A 138 10.45 -0.96 3.59
N ARG A 139 9.14 -1.18 3.64
CA ARG A 139 8.50 -2.02 4.66
C ARG A 139 7.53 -2.99 4.00
N VAL A 140 7.73 -4.30 4.21
CA VAL A 140 6.98 -5.37 3.52
C VAL A 140 6.52 -6.41 4.53
N THR A 141 5.29 -6.88 4.39
CA THR A 141 4.81 -8.06 5.09
C THR A 141 5.35 -9.34 4.44
N ILE A 142 6.15 -10.11 5.18
CA ILE A 142 6.47 -11.49 4.82
C ILE A 142 5.31 -12.38 5.25
N GLN A 143 4.72 -13.09 4.29
CA GLN A 143 3.65 -14.05 4.57
C GLN A 143 4.17 -15.28 5.30
N GLY A 144 3.37 -15.79 6.24
CA GLY A 144 3.68 -17.02 6.96
C GLY A 144 3.88 -18.21 6.02
N GLU A 145 3.10 -18.30 4.94
CA GLU A 145 3.26 -19.35 3.93
C GLU A 145 4.57 -19.26 3.10
N VAL A 146 5.31 -18.14 3.17
CA VAL A 146 6.55 -17.90 2.40
C VAL A 146 7.78 -17.80 3.32
N ILE A 147 7.61 -17.87 4.65
CA ILE A 147 8.69 -17.64 5.62
C ILE A 147 9.82 -18.66 5.49
N GLU A 148 9.48 -19.94 5.41
CA GLU A 148 10.43 -21.04 5.30
C GLU A 148 11.24 -20.95 4.00
N HIS A 149 10.56 -20.72 2.87
CA HIS A 149 11.23 -20.54 1.59
C HIS A 149 12.15 -19.30 1.56
N SER A 150 11.82 -18.27 2.33
CA SER A 150 12.58 -17.02 2.34
C SER A 150 13.75 -17.04 3.31
N PHE A 151 13.63 -17.75 4.45
CA PHE A 151 14.54 -17.62 5.60
C PHE A 151 14.91 -18.95 6.28
N GLY A 152 14.32 -20.09 5.88
CA GLY A 152 14.53 -21.40 6.52
C GLY A 152 15.89 -22.03 6.23
N GLU A 153 16.55 -21.65 5.14
CA GLU A 153 17.90 -22.10 4.79
C GLU A 153 18.85 -20.89 4.69
N GLU A 154 20.11 -21.04 5.14
CA GLU A 154 21.07 -19.94 5.31
C GLU A 154 21.36 -19.18 4.01
N HIS A 155 21.62 -19.88 2.90
CA HIS A 155 21.90 -19.24 1.61
C HIS A 155 20.64 -18.59 1.01
N LEU A 156 19.46 -19.16 1.21
CA LEU A 156 18.20 -18.55 0.82
C LEU A 156 17.90 -17.28 1.64
N CYS A 157 18.11 -17.33 2.95
CA CYS A 157 18.02 -16.17 3.84
C CYS A 157 18.92 -15.03 3.35
N PHE A 158 20.20 -15.33 3.10
CA PHE A 158 21.15 -14.34 2.57
C PHE A 158 20.68 -13.74 1.25
N ARG A 159 20.24 -14.57 0.29
CA ARG A 159 19.72 -14.11 -1.01
C ARG A 159 18.44 -13.30 -0.89
N THR A 160 17.59 -13.58 0.09
CA THR A 160 16.38 -12.81 0.39
C THR A 160 16.75 -11.42 0.91
N LEU A 161 17.68 -11.32 1.86
CA LEU A 161 18.14 -10.02 2.35
C LEU A 161 18.86 -9.23 1.25
N GLN A 162 19.72 -9.88 0.47
CA GLN A 162 20.45 -9.28 -0.64
C GLN A 162 19.49 -8.65 -1.68
N ARG A 163 18.44 -9.37 -2.10
CA ARG A 163 17.51 -8.86 -3.12
C ARG A 163 16.70 -7.66 -2.64
N PHE A 164 16.29 -7.64 -1.37
CA PHE A 164 15.56 -6.51 -0.78
C PHE A 164 16.46 -5.27 -0.71
N THR A 165 17.69 -5.42 -0.23
CA THR A 165 18.66 -4.32 -0.15
C THR A 165 18.98 -3.76 -1.53
N ALA A 166 19.33 -4.64 -2.49
CA ALA A 166 19.71 -4.23 -3.83
C ALA A 166 18.56 -3.51 -4.56
N ALA A 167 17.35 -4.07 -4.56
CA ALA A 167 16.22 -3.46 -5.26
C ALA A 167 15.77 -2.14 -4.62
N THR A 168 15.83 -2.02 -3.29
CA THR A 168 15.50 -0.77 -2.57
C THR A 168 16.47 0.34 -2.93
N LEU A 169 17.77 0.03 -2.98
CA LEU A 169 18.82 0.97 -3.35
C LEU A 169 18.72 1.37 -4.82
N GLU A 170 18.58 0.39 -5.72
CA GLU A 170 18.48 0.63 -7.15
C GLU A 170 17.25 1.45 -7.51
N HIS A 171 16.07 1.14 -6.98
CA HIS A 171 14.85 1.92 -7.26
C HIS A 171 15.00 3.41 -6.93
N GLY A 172 15.69 3.74 -5.83
CA GLY A 172 15.93 5.12 -5.42
C GLY A 172 16.93 5.89 -6.28
N MET A 173 17.78 5.20 -7.04
CA MET A 173 18.80 5.83 -7.91
C MET A 173 18.47 5.68 -9.41
N HIS A 174 17.65 4.70 -9.75
CA HIS A 174 17.27 4.33 -11.11
C HIS A 174 15.76 3.99 -11.13
N PRO A 175 14.90 5.00 -11.02
CA PRO A 175 13.45 4.78 -10.99
C PRO A 175 12.94 4.24 -12.33
N PRO A 176 11.82 3.50 -12.33
CA PRO A 176 11.24 2.98 -13.57
C PRO A 176 10.70 4.11 -14.45
N ILE A 177 10.52 3.80 -15.74
CA ILE A 177 9.92 4.74 -16.68
C ILE A 177 8.49 5.10 -16.25
N SER A 178 8.14 6.38 -16.37
CA SER A 178 6.75 6.81 -16.20
C SER A 178 5.88 6.21 -17.30
N PRO A 179 4.67 5.70 -16.98
CA PRO A 179 3.80 5.10 -17.97
C PRO A 179 3.28 6.17 -18.94
N LYS A 180 3.25 5.83 -20.23
CA LYS A 180 2.78 6.72 -21.29
C LYS A 180 1.28 7.03 -21.13
N PRO A 181 0.79 8.18 -21.63
CA PRO A 181 -0.62 8.55 -21.53
C PRO A 181 -1.58 7.48 -22.08
N GLU A 182 -1.24 6.86 -23.21
CA GLU A 182 -2.03 5.80 -23.82
C GLU A 182 -2.07 4.51 -22.98
N TRP A 183 -1.01 4.21 -22.22
CA TRP A 183 -0.98 3.07 -21.30
C TRP A 183 -1.86 3.33 -20.08
N ARG A 184 -1.80 4.55 -19.52
CA ARG A 184 -2.68 4.95 -18.41
C ARG A 184 -4.14 4.84 -18.81
N LYS A 185 -4.49 5.41 -19.97
CA LYS A 185 -5.87 5.36 -20.50
C LYS A 185 -6.35 3.92 -20.67
N LEU A 186 -5.52 3.05 -21.27
CA LEU A 186 -5.88 1.64 -21.42
C LEU A 186 -6.07 0.94 -20.07
N MET A 187 -5.21 1.22 -19.09
CA MET A 187 -5.34 0.67 -17.73
C MET A 187 -6.61 1.17 -17.02
N ASP A 188 -6.98 2.45 -17.21
CA ASP A 188 -8.22 3.02 -16.69
C ASP A 188 -9.45 2.30 -17.30
N ASP A 189 -9.48 2.12 -18.62
CA ASP A 189 -10.56 1.43 -19.33
C ASP A 189 -10.67 -0.05 -18.89
N MET A 190 -9.52 -0.74 -18.78
CA MET A 190 -9.45 -2.14 -18.34
C MET A 190 -9.89 -2.30 -16.87
N ALA A 191 -9.56 -1.35 -16.00
CA ALA A 191 -9.92 -1.40 -14.58
C ALA A 191 -11.45 -1.35 -14.38
N VAL A 192 -12.16 -0.54 -15.17
CA VAL A 192 -13.63 -0.46 -15.12
C VAL A 192 -14.25 -1.81 -15.49
N VAL A 193 -13.89 -2.34 -16.66
CA VAL A 193 -14.45 -3.61 -17.15
C VAL A 193 -14.10 -4.77 -16.23
N ALA A 194 -12.87 -4.83 -15.71
CA ALA A 194 -12.44 -5.87 -14.80
C ALA A 194 -13.18 -5.82 -13.45
N THR A 195 -13.43 -4.63 -12.90
CA THR A 195 -14.22 -4.48 -11.67
C THR A 195 -15.66 -4.90 -11.89
N ASP A 196 -16.26 -4.50 -13.00
CA ASP A 196 -17.64 -4.86 -13.32
C ASP A 196 -17.81 -6.37 -13.49
N ALA A 197 -16.89 -7.01 -14.24
CA ALA A 197 -16.89 -8.46 -14.41
C ALA A 197 -16.62 -9.22 -13.08
N TYR A 198 -15.71 -8.73 -12.25
CA TYR A 198 -15.45 -9.32 -10.93
C TYR A 198 -16.70 -9.23 -10.04
N ARG A 199 -17.28 -8.03 -9.91
CA ARG A 199 -18.44 -7.79 -9.05
C ARG A 199 -19.71 -8.43 -9.60
N SER A 200 -19.86 -8.60 -10.91
CA SER A 200 -21.02 -9.30 -11.48
C SER A 200 -21.11 -10.74 -11.00
N VAL A 201 -19.97 -11.40 -10.81
CA VAL A 201 -19.90 -12.77 -10.29
C VAL A 201 -19.87 -12.79 -8.77
N VAL A 202 -18.91 -12.11 -8.15
CA VAL A 202 -18.63 -12.27 -6.71
C VAL A 202 -19.65 -11.55 -5.82
N VAL A 203 -20.26 -10.48 -6.32
CA VAL A 203 -21.18 -9.63 -5.53
C VAL A 203 -22.62 -9.74 -6.02
N LYS A 204 -22.86 -9.73 -7.35
CA LYS A 204 -24.21 -9.63 -7.92
C LYS A 204 -24.87 -10.99 -8.19
N GLU A 205 -24.12 -12.07 -8.45
CA GLU A 205 -24.70 -13.41 -8.70
C GLU A 205 -25.23 -14.02 -7.40
N PRO A 206 -26.56 -14.22 -7.25
CA PRO A 206 -27.15 -14.66 -5.99
C PRO A 206 -26.66 -16.04 -5.51
N ARG A 207 -26.30 -16.92 -6.45
CA ARG A 207 -25.85 -18.29 -6.16
C ARG A 207 -24.34 -18.41 -5.89
N PHE A 208 -23.58 -17.31 -6.03
CA PHE A 208 -22.13 -17.37 -5.89
C PHE A 208 -21.69 -17.90 -4.51
N VAL A 209 -22.34 -17.43 -3.43
CA VAL A 209 -22.00 -17.85 -2.07
C VAL A 209 -22.33 -19.33 -1.82
N GLU A 210 -23.43 -19.82 -2.38
CA GLU A 210 -23.82 -21.23 -2.31
C GLU A 210 -22.81 -22.11 -3.05
N TYR A 211 -22.49 -21.74 -4.29
CA TYR A 211 -21.48 -22.42 -5.10
C TYR A 211 -20.11 -22.46 -4.42
N PHE A 212 -19.65 -21.32 -3.86
CA PHE A 212 -18.34 -21.22 -3.23
C PHE A 212 -18.18 -22.08 -1.96
N ARG A 213 -19.28 -22.42 -1.29
CA ARG A 213 -19.27 -23.20 -0.03
C ARG A 213 -19.55 -24.69 -0.23
N SER A 214 -19.84 -25.10 -1.47
CA SER A 214 -20.13 -26.49 -1.86
C SER A 214 -18.84 -27.19 -2.29
#